data_AF-A0A8C2T2G7-F1
#
_entry.id   AF-A0A8C2T2G7-F1
#
_cell.length_a   1.000
_cell.length_b   1.000
_cell.length_c   1.000
_cell.angle_alpha   90.00
_cell.angle_beta   90.00
_cell.angle_gamma   90.00
#
_symmetry.space_group_name_H-M   'P 1'
#
loop_
_entity.id
_entity.type
_entity.pdbx_description
1 polymer ?
#
loop_
_entity_poly.entity_id
_entity_poly.type
_entity_poly.pdbx_seq_one_letter_code
_entity_poly.pdbx_strand_id
1 'polypeptide(L)'
;MPFTERAYFPAGAAAAGAGTFPAFQFRGRHEGPDWRRLSAVDVGRVWREGDVAALQEHLEHVTFCSAERERCPHCQGPADPLLLKLLRLAQLCTEYLLHSQEYLSAQLGGLEEALRAAQAQRDRLAEEVAQRAQEVKGLKEECRRRKKMISTQQMMLEARASYHQVRGEELAARPPVSCGSESH
;
A
#
# COMPACT_ATOMS: atom_id res chain seq x y z
N MET A 1 29.07 -22.19 1.38
CA MET A 1 27.87 -21.34 1.45
C MET A 1 27.06 -21.77 2.67
N PRO A 2 27.08 -21.08 3.82
CA PRO A 2 26.11 -21.33 4.86
C PRO A 2 24.89 -20.44 4.62
N PHE A 3 23.71 -21.03 4.62
CA PHE A 3 22.44 -20.33 4.79
C PHE A 3 22.50 -19.68 6.17
N THR A 4 22.97 -18.43 6.24
CA THR A 4 22.77 -17.62 7.45
C THR A 4 21.28 -17.36 7.54
N GLU A 5 20.68 -17.93 8.57
CA GLU A 5 19.37 -17.59 9.11
C GLU A 5 19.38 -16.12 9.56
N ARG A 6 19.38 -15.21 8.59
CA ARG A 6 18.87 -13.86 8.82
C ARG A 6 17.38 -14.04 8.86
N ALA A 7 16.84 -14.21 10.07
CA ALA A 7 15.49 -13.76 10.34
C ALA A 7 15.44 -12.28 9.92
N TYR A 8 15.01 -12.04 8.70
CA TYR A 8 14.78 -10.69 8.19
C TYR A 8 13.56 -10.17 8.92
N PHE A 9 13.79 -9.56 10.08
CA PHE A 9 12.82 -8.70 10.72
C PHE A 9 12.98 -7.31 10.10
N PRO A 10 12.03 -6.83 9.27
CA PRO A 10 12.07 -5.46 8.83
C PRO A 10 11.88 -4.57 10.07
N ALA A 11 12.96 -3.92 10.48
CA ALA A 11 12.90 -2.85 11.46
C ALA A 11 12.10 -1.70 10.83
N GLY A 12 10.97 -1.36 11.45
CA GLY A 12 10.28 -0.09 11.18
C GLY A 12 9.18 -0.15 10.13
N ALA A 13 8.16 -0.96 10.36
CA ALA A 13 6.80 -0.54 10.03
C ALA A 13 5.86 -1.16 11.07
N ALA A 14 5.25 -0.31 11.89
CA ALA A 14 3.97 -0.65 12.49
C ALA A 14 2.98 -0.80 11.33
N ALA A 15 2.99 -1.97 10.68
CA ALA A 15 2.02 -2.36 9.67
C ALA A 15 0.91 -3.11 10.41
N ALA A 16 -0.13 -2.37 10.77
CA ALA A 16 -1.40 -2.96 11.11
C ALA A 16 -1.81 -3.95 10.00
N GLY A 17 -1.96 -5.22 10.35
CA GLY A 17 -2.67 -6.20 9.50
C GLY A 17 -1.88 -7.36 8.93
N ALA A 18 -0.61 -7.59 9.28
CA ALA A 18 0.01 -8.88 8.96
C ALA A 18 -0.58 -9.95 9.87
N GLY A 19 -1.59 -10.68 9.38
CA GLY A 19 -2.13 -11.85 10.06
C GLY A 19 -1.01 -12.77 10.50
N THR A 20 -1.07 -13.26 11.73
CA THR A 20 -0.06 -14.18 12.28
C THR A 20 -0.07 -15.46 11.45
N PHE A 21 0.93 -15.62 10.58
CA PHE A 21 1.14 -16.87 9.86
C PHE A 21 1.51 -17.96 10.89
N PRO A 22 0.93 -19.17 10.80
CA PRO A 22 1.17 -20.22 11.79
C PRO A 22 2.65 -20.59 11.86
N ALA A 23 3.14 -20.86 13.07
CA ALA A 23 4.50 -21.31 13.29
C ALA A 23 4.76 -22.66 12.61
N PHE A 24 5.95 -22.81 12.01
CA PHE A 24 6.34 -24.04 11.33
C PHE A 24 6.47 -25.22 12.29
N GLN A 25 5.85 -26.33 11.94
CA GLN A 25 6.01 -27.61 12.62
C GLN A 25 5.99 -28.74 11.60
N PHE A 26 6.93 -29.68 11.73
CA PHE A 26 6.95 -30.86 10.88
C PHE A 26 5.74 -31.76 11.15
N ARG A 27 5.10 -32.24 10.08
CA ARG A 27 3.97 -33.15 10.14
C ARG A 27 4.43 -34.59 10.35
N GLY A 28 3.59 -35.37 11.04
CA GLY A 28 3.77 -36.82 11.15
C GLY A 28 3.70 -37.51 9.78
N ARG A 29 4.51 -38.56 9.58
CA ARG A 29 4.51 -39.38 8.35
C ARG A 29 4.06 -40.79 8.70
N HIS A 30 2.81 -41.12 8.37
CA HIS A 30 2.19 -42.38 8.78
C HIS A 30 1.85 -43.30 7.60
N GLU A 31 1.58 -42.74 6.42
CA GLU A 31 1.20 -43.51 5.23
C GLU A 31 2.45 -43.97 4.47
N GLY A 32 2.50 -45.24 4.09
CA GLY A 32 3.61 -45.77 3.30
C GLY A 32 3.63 -45.23 1.86
N PRO A 33 4.77 -45.30 1.17
CA PRO A 33 4.87 -44.88 -0.22
C PRO A 33 4.03 -45.77 -1.16
N ASP A 34 3.21 -45.13 -2.00
CA ASP A 34 2.61 -45.75 -3.18
C ASP A 34 3.67 -46.05 -4.25
N TRP A 35 4.28 -47.23 -4.12
CA TRP A 35 5.29 -47.72 -5.06
C TRP A 35 4.80 -47.83 -6.50
N ARG A 36 3.51 -48.15 -6.69
CA ARG A 36 2.95 -48.28 -8.03
C ARG A 36 2.94 -46.93 -8.73
N ARG A 37 2.46 -45.90 -8.03
CA ARG A 37 2.41 -44.53 -8.57
C ARG A 37 3.81 -43.97 -8.79
N LEU A 38 4.72 -44.16 -7.84
CA LEU A 38 6.12 -43.74 -7.98
C LEU A 38 6.84 -44.43 -9.15
N SER A 39 6.56 -45.72 -9.39
CA SER A 39 7.20 -46.48 -10.47
C SER A 39 6.76 -46.03 -11.88
N ALA A 40 5.60 -45.38 -12.00
CA ALA A 40 5.09 -44.87 -13.27
C ALA A 40 5.78 -43.56 -13.71
N VAL A 41 6.50 -42.90 -12.81
CA VAL A 41 7.15 -41.61 -13.08
C VAL A 41 8.47 -41.82 -13.82
N ASP A 42 8.58 -41.29 -15.04
CA ASP A 42 9.87 -41.16 -15.74
C ASP A 42 10.62 -39.93 -15.21
N VAL A 43 11.43 -40.14 -14.18
CA VAL A 43 12.26 -39.09 -13.57
C VAL A 43 13.24 -38.47 -14.57
N GLY A 44 13.74 -39.26 -15.53
CA GLY A 44 14.65 -38.76 -16.56
C GLY A 44 13.98 -37.78 -17.51
N ARG A 45 12.73 -38.05 -17.88
CA ARG A 45 11.90 -37.14 -18.67
C ARG A 45 11.59 -35.87 -17.88
N VAL A 46 11.14 -36.00 -16.63
CA VAL A 46 10.84 -34.86 -15.74
C VAL A 46 12.03 -33.91 -15.66
N TRP A 47 13.24 -34.45 -15.50
CA TRP A 47 14.46 -33.65 -15.48
C TRP A 47 14.78 -32.96 -16.81
N ARG A 48 14.75 -33.70 -17.93
CA ARG A 48 15.12 -33.17 -19.25
C ARG A 48 14.14 -32.13 -19.77
N GLU A 49 12.85 -32.33 -19.53
CA GLU A 49 11.78 -31.47 -20.04
C GLU A 49 11.36 -30.40 -19.03
N GLY A 50 11.80 -30.52 -17.77
CA GLY A 50 11.35 -29.63 -16.70
C GLY A 50 9.85 -29.75 -16.46
N ASP A 51 9.31 -30.97 -16.49
CA ASP A 51 7.87 -31.23 -16.32
C ASP A 51 7.44 -31.02 -14.87
N VAL A 52 7.21 -29.75 -14.52
CA VAL A 52 6.79 -29.33 -13.17
C VAL A 52 5.43 -29.91 -12.81
N ALA A 53 4.53 -30.12 -13.78
CA ALA A 53 3.20 -30.66 -13.53
C ALA A 53 3.30 -32.11 -13.02
N ALA A 54 4.06 -32.95 -13.71
CA ALA A 54 4.31 -34.32 -13.25
C ALA A 54 4.99 -34.36 -11.87
N LEU A 55 5.92 -33.44 -11.59
CA LEU A 55 6.55 -33.34 -10.27
C LEU A 55 5.55 -32.93 -9.18
N GLN A 56 4.68 -31.95 -9.45
CA GLN A 56 3.67 -31.47 -8.51
C GLN A 56 2.69 -32.56 -8.10
N GLU A 57 2.28 -33.45 -9.01
CA GLU A 57 1.39 -34.57 -8.69
C GLU A 57 1.95 -35.52 -7.63
N HIS A 58 3.27 -35.56 -7.47
CA HIS A 58 3.98 -36.48 -6.56
C HIS A 58 4.55 -35.77 -5.33
N LEU A 59 4.61 -34.44 -5.36
CA LEU A 59 5.32 -33.63 -4.37
C LEU A 59 4.79 -33.84 -2.95
N GLU A 60 3.46 -33.78 -2.77
CA GLU A 60 2.83 -33.97 -1.47
C GLU A 60 3.09 -35.40 -0.94
N HIS A 61 2.80 -36.40 -1.77
CA HIS A 61 2.98 -37.81 -1.39
C HIS A 61 4.42 -38.14 -0.99
N VAL A 62 5.40 -37.76 -1.83
CA VAL A 62 6.83 -38.01 -1.54
C VAL A 62 7.29 -37.27 -0.29
N THR A 63 6.78 -36.05 -0.07
CA THR A 63 7.14 -35.26 1.10
C THR A 63 6.61 -35.90 2.38
N PHE A 64 5.37 -36.38 2.40
CA PHE A 64 4.68 -36.80 3.63
C PHE A 64 4.58 -38.32 3.87
N CYS A 65 5.07 -39.17 2.96
CA CYS A 65 5.08 -40.62 3.17
C CYS A 65 6.11 -41.09 4.23
N SER A 66 5.79 -42.19 4.91
CA SER A 66 6.66 -42.85 5.89
C SER A 66 7.65 -43.77 5.20
N ALA A 67 8.95 -43.53 5.41
CA ALA A 67 10.02 -44.40 4.91
C ALA A 67 10.64 -45.29 6.01
N GLU A 68 10.12 -45.23 7.24
CA GLU A 68 10.81 -45.75 8.44
C GLU A 68 10.98 -47.28 8.47
N ARG A 69 10.18 -48.02 7.69
CA ARG A 69 10.15 -49.49 7.72
C ARG A 69 10.09 -50.12 6.34
N GLU A 70 10.52 -49.39 5.31
CA GLU A 70 10.46 -49.88 3.94
C GLU A 70 11.43 -51.05 3.72
N ARG A 71 10.93 -52.05 3.01
CA ARG A 71 11.68 -53.25 2.63
C ARG A 71 11.85 -53.28 1.13
N CYS A 72 12.93 -53.91 0.69
CA CYS A 72 13.15 -54.14 -0.73
C CYS A 72 11.98 -54.99 -1.29
N PRO A 73 11.27 -54.53 -2.34
CA PRO A 73 10.18 -55.29 -2.95
C PRO A 73 10.61 -56.64 -3.51
N HIS A 74 11.90 -56.80 -3.85
CA HIS A 74 12.43 -58.00 -4.49
C HIS A 74 12.94 -59.06 -3.50
N CYS A 75 13.62 -58.65 -2.43
CA CYS A 75 14.24 -59.60 -1.48
C CYS A 75 13.67 -59.52 -0.06
N GLN A 76 12.72 -58.63 0.21
CA GLN A 76 12.11 -58.41 1.53
C GLN A 76 13.09 -57.99 2.65
N GLY A 77 14.35 -57.72 2.28
CA GLY A 77 15.38 -57.20 3.17
C GLY A 77 15.12 -55.75 3.57
N PRO A 78 15.70 -55.29 4.69
CA PRO A 78 15.59 -53.89 5.10
C PRO A 78 16.24 -52.96 4.06
N ALA A 79 15.65 -51.79 3.84
CA ALA A 79 16.29 -50.75 3.03
C ALA A 79 17.58 -50.25 3.71
N ASP A 80 18.51 -49.74 2.90
CA ASP A 80 19.77 -49.18 3.38
C ASP A 80 19.50 -47.99 4.33
N PRO A 81 19.98 -48.03 5.58
CA PRO A 81 19.76 -46.96 6.55
C PRO A 81 20.26 -45.58 6.11
N LEU A 82 21.33 -45.51 5.33
CA LEU A 82 21.87 -44.24 4.82
C LEU A 82 20.96 -43.65 3.75
N LEU A 83 20.40 -44.47 2.87
CA LEU A 83 19.43 -44.02 1.87
C LEU A 83 18.13 -43.55 2.52
N LEU A 84 17.65 -44.26 3.55
CA LEU A 84 16.49 -43.84 4.34
C LEU A 84 16.74 -42.50 5.04
N LYS A 85 17.95 -42.30 5.59
CA LYS A 85 18.33 -41.02 6.21
C LYS A 85 18.40 -39.89 5.19
N LEU A 86 18.95 -40.15 4.00
CA LEU A 86 18.99 -39.18 2.91
C LEU A 86 17.59 -38.79 2.45
N LEU A 87 16.71 -39.77 2.24
CA LEU A 87 15.31 -39.53 1.89
C LEU A 87 14.60 -38.71 2.97
N ARG A 88 14.80 -39.06 4.25
CA ARG A 88 14.19 -38.32 5.36
C ARG A 88 14.66 -36.87 5.40
N LEU A 89 15.96 -36.62 5.21
CA LEU A 89 16.49 -35.26 5.11
C LEU A 89 15.90 -34.50 3.92
N ALA A 90 15.80 -35.15 2.76
CA ALA A 90 15.19 -34.55 1.57
C ALA A 90 13.72 -34.18 1.84
N GLN A 91 12.93 -35.08 2.43
CA GLN A 91 11.54 -34.81 2.81
C GLN A 91 11.41 -33.63 3.78
N LEU A 92 12.26 -33.54 4.81
CA LEU A 92 12.26 -32.42 5.76
C LEU A 92 12.63 -31.10 5.07
N CYS A 93 13.61 -31.13 4.17
CA CYS A 93 13.97 -29.95 3.37
C CYS A 93 12.80 -29.51 2.49
N THR A 94 12.17 -30.44 1.77
CA THR A 94 11.02 -30.15 0.90
C THR A 94 9.83 -29.60 1.69
N GLU A 95 9.51 -30.18 2.85
CA GLU A 95 8.43 -29.68 3.71
C GLU A 95 8.70 -28.25 4.21
N TYR A 96 9.94 -27.96 4.61
CA TYR A 96 10.34 -26.60 5.00
C TYR A 96 10.25 -25.62 3.82
N LEU A 97 10.64 -26.05 2.61
CA LEU A 97 10.55 -25.23 1.40
C LEU A 97 9.09 -24.96 1.00
N LEU A 98 8.20 -25.94 1.12
CA LEU A 98 6.76 -25.77 0.91
C LEU A 98 6.17 -24.75 1.89
N HIS A 99 6.47 -24.90 3.18
CA HIS A 99 6.04 -23.92 4.19
C HIS A 99 6.60 -22.51 3.90
N SER A 100 7.87 -22.42 3.52
CA SER A 100 8.51 -21.14 3.18
C SER A 100 7.84 -20.48 1.98
N GLN A 101 7.46 -21.27 0.96
CA GLN A 101 6.72 -20.79 -0.20
C GLN A 101 5.34 -20.23 0.20
N GLU A 102 4.57 -20.96 1.00
CA GLU A 102 3.26 -20.51 1.50
C GLU A 102 3.41 -19.23 2.34
N TYR A 103 4.38 -19.20 3.25
CA TYR A 103 4.68 -18.04 4.09
C TYR A 103 5.00 -16.81 3.25
N LEU A 104 5.95 -16.93 2.31
CA LEU A 104 6.35 -15.82 1.44
C LEU A 104 5.20 -15.36 0.56
N SER A 105 4.37 -16.28 0.06
CA SER A 105 3.21 -15.96 -0.77
C SER A 105 2.17 -15.17 0.03
N ALA A 106 1.90 -15.55 1.28
CA ALA A 106 0.99 -14.82 2.16
C ALA A 106 1.54 -13.43 2.52
N GLN A 107 2.84 -13.31 2.81
CA GLN A 107 3.48 -12.02 3.08
C GLN A 107 3.41 -11.09 1.87
N LEU A 108 3.69 -11.60 0.66
CA LEU A 108 3.57 -10.84 -0.58
C LEU A 108 2.13 -10.36 -0.81
N GLY A 109 1.14 -11.24 -0.66
CA GLY A 109 -0.27 -10.87 -0.77
C GLY A 109 -0.67 -9.74 0.17
N GLY A 110 -0.26 -9.82 1.45
CA GLY A 110 -0.53 -8.76 2.43
C GLY A 110 0.15 -7.44 2.12
N LEU A 111 1.40 -7.46 1.63
CA LEU A 111 2.11 -6.25 1.21
C LEU A 111 1.47 -5.61 -0.03
N GLU A 112 1.02 -6.40 -1.00
CA GLU A 112 0.32 -5.89 -2.17
C GLU A 112 -1.02 -5.24 -1.80
N GLU A 113 -1.78 -5.83 -0.86
CA GLU A 113 -3.00 -5.23 -0.33
C GLU A 113 -2.75 -3.91 0.39
N ALA A 114 -1.73 -3.86 1.26
CA ALA A 114 -1.33 -2.64 1.93
C ALA A 114 -0.89 -1.55 0.94
N LEU A 115 -0.17 -1.92 -0.12
CA LEU A 115 0.23 -1.01 -1.19
C LEU A 115 -1.01 -0.45 -1.92
N ARG A 116 -1.96 -1.29 -2.31
CA ARG A 116 -3.21 -0.85 -2.95
C ARG A 116 -4.00 0.10 -2.06
N ALA A 117 -4.09 -0.19 -0.76
CA ALA A 117 -4.77 0.69 0.20
C ALA A 117 -4.07 2.05 0.34
N ALA A 118 -2.74 2.07 0.43
CA ALA A 118 -1.95 3.29 0.50
C ALA A 118 -2.07 4.14 -0.77
N GLN A 119 -2.09 3.50 -1.95
CA GLN A 119 -2.32 4.18 -3.23
C GLN A 119 -3.71 4.83 -3.27
N ALA A 120 -4.76 4.10 -2.88
CA ALA A 120 -6.12 4.65 -2.82
C ALA A 120 -6.22 5.83 -1.85
N GLN A 121 -5.54 5.77 -0.71
CA GLN A 121 -5.48 6.89 0.24
C GLN A 121 -4.74 8.10 -0.35
N ARG A 122 -3.60 7.89 -1.02
CA ARG A 122 -2.86 8.95 -1.71
C ARG A 122 -3.72 9.65 -2.74
N ASP A 123 -4.45 8.89 -3.55
CA ASP A 123 -5.27 9.44 -4.63
C ASP A 123 -6.43 10.28 -4.08
N ARG A 124 -7.09 9.81 -3.01
CA ARG A 124 -8.10 10.62 -2.28
C ARG A 124 -7.53 11.93 -1.73
N LEU A 125 -6.36 11.87 -1.09
CA LEU A 125 -5.70 13.08 -0.58
C LEU A 125 -5.31 14.04 -1.71
N ALA A 126 -4.90 13.54 -2.87
CA ALA A 126 -4.59 14.36 -4.03
C ALA A 126 -5.84 15.10 -4.55
N GLU A 127 -6.99 14.44 -4.58
CA GLU A 127 -8.28 15.08 -4.92
C GLU A 127 -8.66 16.18 -3.91
N GLU A 128 -8.54 15.90 -2.61
CA GLU A 128 -8.79 16.89 -1.55
C GLU A 128 -7.87 18.11 -1.69
N VAL A 129 -6.57 17.89 -1.93
CA VAL A 129 -5.61 18.98 -2.16
C VAL A 129 -5.99 19.82 -3.37
N ALA A 130 -6.42 19.19 -4.47
CA ALA A 130 -6.86 19.91 -5.67
C ALA A 130 -8.12 20.76 -5.40
N GLN A 131 -9.09 20.21 -4.66
CA GLN A 131 -10.30 20.94 -4.26
C GLN A 131 -9.95 22.15 -3.38
N ARG A 132 -9.13 21.96 -2.34
CA ARG A 132 -8.67 23.06 -1.47
C ARG A 132 -7.90 24.13 -2.23
N ALA A 133 -7.06 23.74 -3.19
CA ALA A 133 -6.35 24.69 -4.03
C ALA A 133 -7.32 25.56 -4.86
N GLN A 134 -8.41 24.98 -5.36
CA GLN A 134 -9.43 25.72 -6.09
C GLN A 134 -10.24 26.66 -5.18
N GLU A 135 -10.61 26.21 -3.97
CA GLU A 135 -11.25 27.06 -2.96
C GLU A 135 -10.39 28.28 -2.62
N VAL A 136 -9.09 28.07 -2.37
CA VAL A 136 -8.15 29.16 -2.07
C VAL A 136 -8.05 30.15 -3.23
N LYS A 137 -8.04 29.68 -4.48
CA LYS A 137 -8.06 30.56 -5.66
C LYS A 137 -9.34 31.41 -5.68
N GLY A 138 -10.51 30.79 -5.49
CA GLY A 138 -11.79 31.50 -5.45
C GLY A 138 -11.85 32.57 -4.35
N LEU A 139 -11.41 32.21 -3.14
CA LEU A 139 -11.35 33.15 -2.01
C LEU A 139 -10.39 34.32 -2.27
N LYS A 140 -9.24 34.07 -2.92
CA LYS A 140 -8.30 35.15 -3.30
C LYS A 140 -8.92 36.12 -4.29
N GLU A 141 -9.63 35.63 -5.29
CA GLU A 141 -10.33 36.45 -6.28
C GLU A 141 -11.44 37.29 -5.64
N GLU A 142 -12.22 36.69 -4.75
CA GLU A 142 -13.25 37.39 -3.99
C GLU A 142 -12.65 38.48 -3.09
N CYS A 143 -11.58 38.16 -2.36
CA CYS A 143 -10.85 39.15 -1.56
C CYS A 143 -10.36 40.32 -2.41
N ARG A 144 -9.80 40.05 -3.60
CA ARG A 144 -9.37 41.08 -4.54
C ARG A 144 -10.54 41.95 -5.01
N ARG A 145 -11.69 41.33 -5.31
CA ARG A 145 -12.91 42.04 -5.73
C ARG A 145 -13.45 42.95 -4.62
N ARG A 146 -13.56 42.44 -3.39
CA ARG A 146 -14.00 43.21 -2.22
C ARG A 146 -13.06 44.38 -1.92
N LYS A 147 -11.74 44.18 -1.98
CA LYS A 147 -10.75 45.27 -1.81
C LYS A 147 -10.94 46.40 -2.84
N LYS A 148 -11.16 46.07 -4.12
CA LYS A 148 -11.44 47.06 -5.16
C LYS A 148 -12.72 47.85 -4.86
N MET A 149 -13.80 47.16 -4.48
CA MET A 149 -15.08 47.79 -4.15
C MET A 149 -14.95 48.78 -3.00
N ILE A 150 -14.25 48.40 -1.93
CA ILE A 150 -13.99 49.28 -0.78
C ILE A 150 -13.18 50.51 -1.20
N SER A 151 -12.12 50.33 -2.00
CA SER A 151 -11.31 51.45 -2.49
C SER A 151 -12.13 52.43 -3.36
N THR A 152 -12.99 51.94 -4.26
CA THR A 152 -13.90 52.80 -5.04
C THR A 152 -14.87 53.55 -4.12
N GLN A 153 -15.44 52.88 -3.12
CA GLN A 153 -16.34 53.53 -2.15
C GLN A 153 -15.63 54.63 -1.35
N GLN A 154 -14.39 54.40 -0.91
CA GLN A 154 -13.57 55.39 -0.22
C GLN A 154 -13.32 56.62 -1.10
N MET A 155 -12.90 56.44 -2.36
CA MET A 155 -12.72 57.55 -3.30
C MET A 155 -13.99 58.37 -3.52
N MET A 156 -15.15 57.71 -3.64
CA MET A 156 -16.44 58.42 -3.80
C MET A 156 -16.80 59.25 -2.56
N LEU A 157 -16.51 58.75 -1.36
CA LEU A 157 -16.74 59.47 -0.10
C LEU A 157 -15.81 60.67 0.04
N GLU A 158 -14.52 60.51 -0.28
CA GLU A 158 -13.52 61.60 -0.27
C GLU A 158 -13.87 62.70 -1.26
N ALA A 159 -14.22 62.34 -2.50
CA ALA A 159 -14.66 63.29 -3.50
C ALA A 159 -15.88 64.08 -3.00
N ARG A 160 -16.90 63.39 -2.47
CA ARG A 160 -18.10 64.03 -1.91
C ARG A 160 -17.77 64.97 -0.75
N ALA A 161 -16.88 64.57 0.17
CA ALA A 161 -16.43 65.41 1.26
C ALA A 161 -15.73 66.68 0.75
N SER A 162 -14.82 66.53 -0.22
CA SER A 162 -14.13 67.65 -0.88
C SER A 162 -15.10 68.59 -1.59
N TYR A 163 -16.11 68.07 -2.31
CA TYR A 163 -17.14 68.89 -2.94
C TYR A 163 -17.94 69.71 -1.92
N HIS A 164 -18.30 69.12 -0.79
CA HIS A 164 -19.02 69.85 0.27
C HIS A 164 -18.14 70.92 0.93
N GLN A 165 -16.84 70.69 1.07
CA GLN A 165 -15.91 71.66 1.64
C GLN A 165 -15.70 72.87 0.71
N VAL A 166 -15.41 72.66 -0.57
CA VAL A 166 -15.26 73.74 -1.56
C VAL A 166 -16.55 74.58 -1.65
N ARG A 167 -17.71 73.92 -1.68
CA ARG A 167 -19.01 74.62 -1.71
C ARG A 167 -19.27 75.42 -0.42
N GLY A 168 -18.82 74.92 0.73
CA GLY A 168 -18.93 75.63 2.02
C GLY A 168 -18.03 76.87 2.08
N GLU A 169 -16.79 76.75 1.58
CA GLU A 169 -15.84 77.86 1.47
C GLU A 169 -16.32 78.93 0.47
N GLU A 170 -16.92 78.53 -0.64
CA GLU A 170 -17.49 79.43 -1.65
C GLU A 170 -18.76 80.17 -1.16
N LEU A 171 -19.58 79.51 -0.31
CA LEU A 171 -20.71 80.15 0.38
C LEU A 171 -20.25 81.13 1.47
N ALA A 172 -19.14 80.84 2.15
CA ALA A 172 -18.56 81.72 3.18
C ALA A 172 -17.82 82.94 2.60
N ALA A 173 -17.30 82.84 1.37
CA ALA A 173 -16.63 83.93 0.67
C ALA A 173 -17.58 84.93 -0.03
N ARG A 174 -18.90 84.72 0.04
CA ARG A 174 -19.89 85.66 -0.52
C ARG A 174 -19.95 86.94 0.34
N PRO A 175 -19.73 88.14 -0.22
CA PRO A 175 -19.84 89.38 0.53
C PRO A 175 -21.28 89.60 1.01
N PRO A 176 -21.49 90.19 2.22
CA PRO A 176 -22.83 90.41 2.73
C PRO A 176 -23.59 91.37 1.80
N VAL A 177 -24.80 90.97 1.43
CA VAL A 177 -25.71 91.82 0.66
C VAL A 177 -26.12 92.98 1.58
N SER A 178 -25.63 94.18 1.29
CA SER A 178 -26.03 95.40 1.99
C SER A 178 -27.50 95.69 1.67
N CYS A 179 -28.40 95.37 2.61
CA CYS A 179 -29.80 95.75 2.51
C CYS A 179 -29.89 97.26 2.73
N GLY A 180 -29.95 98.02 1.62
CA GLY A 180 -30.29 99.44 1.65
C GLY A 180 -31.73 99.60 2.12
N SER A 181 -31.91 100.28 3.24
CA SER A 181 -33.17 100.79 3.72
C SER A 181 -33.67 101.90 2.79
N GLU A 182 -34.74 101.66 2.04
CA GLU A 182 -35.57 102.73 1.48
C GLU A 182 -36.89 102.78 2.24
N SER A 183 -36.94 103.74 3.15
CA SER A 183 -38.17 104.31 3.69
C SER A 183 -38.83 105.15 2.60
N HIS A 184 -40.12 104.90 2.32
CA HIS A 184 -41.17 105.92 2.27
C HIS A 184 -42.55 105.27 2.10
#